data_AF-A0A9X3BUX3-F1
#
_entry.id   AF-A0A9X3BUX3-F1
#
_cell.length_a   1.000
_cell.length_b   1.000
_cell.length_c   1.000
_cell.angle_alpha   90.00
_cell.angle_beta   90.00
_cell.angle_gamma   90.00
#
_symmetry.space_group_name_H-M   'P 1'
#
loop_
_entity.id
_entity.type
_entity.pdbx_description
1 polymer ?
#
loop_
_entity_poly.entity_id
_entity_poly.type
_entity_poly.pdbx_seq_one_letter_code
_entity_poly.pdbx_strand_id
1 'polypeptide(L)'
;VGAGLFEPPALDRWTVDLATGRVSSARLDDDPQEFPRVDERRVGKPHRYGYTIGSVMTADSSTPRTLLRHDLHTGQTRRVTFDDDGEPGEFVFVPASADAAEDDGVVMGFVYRRGTDRSDLVLLDAQTLETAAVVHLPCRVPH
;
A
#
# COMPACT_ATOMS: atom_id res chain seq x y z
N VAL A 1 -28.83 -6.19 -20.09
CA VAL A 1 -28.32 -6.09 -18.70
C VAL A 1 -26.83 -5.89 -18.83
N GLY A 2 -26.36 -4.64 -18.73
CA GLY A 2 -24.94 -4.33 -18.88
C GLY A 2 -24.18 -4.93 -17.70
N ALA A 3 -23.07 -5.61 -17.97
CA ALA A 3 -22.15 -6.03 -16.93
C ALA A 3 -21.72 -4.78 -16.18
N GLY A 4 -22.17 -4.63 -14.93
CA GLY A 4 -21.69 -3.57 -14.06
C GLY A 4 -20.22 -3.86 -13.79
N LEU A 5 -19.33 -3.13 -14.48
CA LEU A 5 -17.94 -3.07 -14.09
C LEU A 5 -17.92 -2.52 -12.66
N PHE A 6 -17.44 -3.33 -11.71
CA PHE A 6 -17.20 -2.84 -10.37
C PHE A 6 -16.16 -1.70 -10.46
N GLU A 7 -16.43 -0.58 -9.78
CA GLU A 7 -15.43 0.47 -9.64
C GLU A 7 -14.26 -0.12 -8.85
N PRO A 8 -13.01 0.01 -9.33
CA PRO A 8 -11.85 -0.49 -8.60
C PRO A 8 -11.75 0.14 -7.21
N PRO A 9 -11.26 -0.60 -6.20
CA PRO A 9 -11.07 -0.03 -4.87
C PRO A 9 -10.08 1.14 -4.95
N ALA A 10 -10.40 2.25 -4.29
CA ALA A 10 -9.61 3.48 -4.30
C ALA A 10 -9.51 4.06 -2.88
N LEU A 11 -8.56 4.97 -2.67
CA LEU A 11 -8.34 5.57 -1.36
C LEU A 11 -9.25 6.80 -1.17
N ASP A 12 -10.31 6.62 -0.37
CA ASP A 12 -11.27 7.66 -0.02
C ASP A 12 -11.18 8.05 1.47
N ARG A 13 -11.29 9.35 1.77
CA ARG A 13 -11.42 9.87 3.14
C ARG A 13 -12.84 10.27 3.41
N TRP A 14 -13.42 9.71 4.47
CA TRP A 14 -14.76 10.07 4.94
C TRP A 14 -14.63 10.88 6.22
N THR A 15 -15.34 12.00 6.28
CA THR A 15 -15.44 12.86 7.47
C THR A 15 -16.86 12.79 7.99
N VAL A 16 -17.00 12.41 9.26
CA VAL A 16 -18.30 12.28 9.94
C VAL A 16 -18.38 13.36 11.01
N ASP A 17 -19.33 14.28 10.86
CA ASP A 17 -19.70 15.23 11.90
C ASP A 17 -20.71 14.59 12.83
N LEU A 18 -20.29 14.31 14.07
CA LEU A 18 -21.13 13.65 15.07
C LEU A 18 -22.22 14.56 15.66
N ALA A 19 -22.07 15.89 15.56
CA ALA A 19 -23.07 16.83 16.06
C ALA A 19 -24.23 16.99 15.08
N THR A 20 -23.94 16.98 13.78
CA THR A 20 -24.96 17.15 12.73
C THR A 20 -25.39 15.85 12.05
N GLY A 21 -24.62 14.76 12.22
CA GLY A 21 -24.81 13.50 11.50
C GLY A 21 -24.39 13.57 10.02
N ARG A 22 -23.80 14.69 9.57
CA ARG A 22 -23.39 14.86 8.18
C ARG A 22 -22.13 14.04 7.89
N VAL A 23 -22.14 13.36 6.75
CA VAL A 23 -20.98 12.66 6.20
C VAL A 23 -20.55 13.33 4.89
N SER A 24 -19.25 13.53 4.71
CA SER A 24 -18.66 13.96 3.44
C SER A 24 -17.48 13.06 3.07
N SER A 25 -17.34 12.73 1.79
CA SER A 25 -16.21 11.97 1.26
C SER A 25 -15.32 12.84 0.37
N ALA A 26 -14.04 12.49 0.31
CA ALA A 26 -13.07 13.04 -0.64
C ALA A 26 -12.14 11.93 -1.12
N ARG A 27 -12.04 11.77 -2.44
CA ARG A 27 -11.07 10.89 -3.09
C ARG A 27 -9.67 11.44 -2.87
N LEU A 28 -8.78 10.61 -2.34
CA LEU A 28 -7.39 10.99 -2.05
C LEU A 28 -6.43 10.53 -3.14
N ASP A 29 -6.69 9.37 -3.75
CA ASP A 29 -5.91 8.83 -4.87
C ASP A 29 -6.83 7.94 -5.72
N ASP A 30 -6.85 8.21 -7.03
CA ASP A 30 -7.68 7.51 -8.02
C ASP A 30 -7.08 6.18 -8.48
N ASP A 31 -5.83 5.88 -8.13
CA ASP A 31 -5.21 4.61 -8.47
C ASP A 31 -5.93 3.44 -7.77
N PRO A 32 -6.25 2.34 -8.49
CA PRO A 32 -6.76 1.12 -7.90
C PRO A 32 -5.82 0.56 -6.84
N GLN A 33 -6.26 0.42 -5.60
CA GLN A 33 -5.38 0.06 -4.49
C GLN A 33 -6.10 -0.62 -3.32
N GLU A 34 -5.36 -1.44 -2.59
CA GLU A 34 -5.83 -2.20 -1.43
C GLU A 34 -4.74 -2.35 -0.37
N PHE A 35 -5.06 -3.07 0.72
CA PHE A 35 -4.14 -3.41 1.82
C PHE A 35 -3.50 -2.18 2.50
N PRO A 36 -4.31 -1.21 2.98
CA PRO A 36 -3.79 0.00 3.59
C PRO A 36 -3.10 -0.27 4.92
N ARG A 37 -1.87 0.24 5.05
CA ARG A 37 -1.09 0.22 6.28
C ARG A 37 -0.59 1.61 6.64
N VAL A 38 -0.46 1.84 7.94
CA VAL A 38 0.08 3.07 8.53
C VAL A 38 1.10 2.68 9.61
N ASP A 39 1.80 3.66 10.16
CA ASP A 39 2.55 3.45 11.40
C ASP A 39 1.60 2.97 12.52
N GLU A 40 1.85 1.78 13.05
CA GLU A 40 0.97 1.16 14.07
C GLU A 40 0.86 2.02 15.34
N ARG A 41 1.86 2.86 15.63
CA ARG A 41 1.81 3.84 16.74
C ARG A 41 0.70 4.89 16.56
N ARG A 42 0.20 5.06 15.33
CA ARG A 42 -0.81 6.05 14.88
C ARG A 42 -2.18 5.45 14.59
N VAL A 43 -2.40 4.15 14.76
CA VAL A 43 -3.72 3.53 14.56
C VAL A 43 -4.76 4.22 15.45
N GLY A 44 -5.87 4.66 14.84
CA GLY A 44 -6.94 5.41 15.52
C GLY A 44 -6.59 6.87 15.87
N LYS A 45 -5.45 7.39 15.41
CA LYS A 45 -4.98 8.76 15.66
C LYS A 45 -4.77 9.51 14.33
N PRO A 46 -4.63 10.85 14.36
CA PRO A 46 -4.13 11.59 13.22
C PRO A 46 -2.78 11.04 12.77
N HIS A 47 -2.66 10.78 11.46
CA HIS A 47 -1.47 10.27 10.79
C HIS A 47 -1.28 11.03 9.47
N ARG A 48 -0.04 11.11 9.02
CA ARG A 48 0.37 11.75 7.77
C ARG A 48 0.63 10.75 6.67
N TYR A 49 1.18 9.57 6.98
CA TYR A 49 1.63 8.62 5.98
C TYR A 49 0.79 7.36 5.96
N GLY A 50 0.54 6.85 4.75
CA GLY A 50 -0.09 5.56 4.53
C GLY A 50 0.58 4.84 3.36
N TYR A 51 0.54 3.51 3.38
CA TYR A 51 1.10 2.63 2.37
C TYR A 51 0.01 1.70 1.85
N THR A 52 -0.09 1.54 0.54
CA THR A 52 -1.09 0.66 -0.09
C THR A 52 -0.45 -0.09 -1.25
N ILE A 53 -1.12 -1.13 -1.73
CA ILE A 53 -0.71 -1.87 -2.92
C ILE A 53 -1.60 -1.48 -4.09
N GLY A 54 -1.01 -0.74 -5.01
CA GLY A 54 -1.58 -0.39 -6.30
C GLY A 54 -1.62 -1.60 -7.24
N SER A 55 -2.74 -1.74 -7.94
CA SER A 55 -3.00 -2.84 -8.86
C SER A 55 -3.26 -2.35 -10.29
N VAL A 56 -2.80 -3.12 -11.27
CA VAL A 56 -3.18 -2.92 -12.68
C VAL A 56 -4.49 -3.66 -12.93
N MET A 57 -5.54 -2.92 -13.26
CA MET A 57 -6.86 -3.48 -13.59
C MET A 57 -6.95 -3.81 -15.08
N THR A 58 -7.55 -4.96 -15.38
CA THR A 58 -8.09 -5.28 -16.71
C THR A 58 -9.58 -5.61 -16.58
N ALA A 59 -10.26 -5.90 -17.70
CA ALA A 59 -11.67 -6.30 -17.66
C ALA A 59 -11.91 -7.56 -16.81
N ASP A 60 -10.92 -8.46 -16.74
CA ASP A 60 -11.07 -9.80 -16.16
C ASP A 60 -10.11 -10.07 -15.00
N SER A 61 -9.22 -9.13 -14.65
CA SER A 61 -8.20 -9.37 -13.62
C SER A 61 -7.76 -8.10 -12.88
N SER A 62 -7.30 -8.34 -11.66
CA SER A 62 -6.57 -7.38 -10.83
C SER A 62 -5.20 -7.97 -10.51
N THR A 63 -4.12 -7.27 -10.88
CA THR A 63 -2.75 -7.71 -10.59
C THR A 63 -2.04 -6.68 -9.72
N PRO A 64 -1.69 -7.00 -8.46
CA PRO A 64 -0.91 -6.09 -7.61
C PRO A 64 0.46 -5.89 -8.23
N ARG A 65 0.94 -4.65 -8.25
CA ARG A 65 2.15 -4.27 -9.00
C ARG A 65 3.00 -3.21 -8.33
N THR A 66 2.40 -2.35 -7.53
CA THR A 66 3.04 -1.11 -7.10
C THR A 66 2.83 -0.91 -5.62
N LEU A 67 3.90 -0.67 -4.87
CA LEU A 67 3.77 -0.09 -3.54
C LEU A 67 3.56 1.43 -3.70
N LEU A 68 2.49 1.92 -3.11
CA LEU A 68 2.17 3.35 -3.05
C LEU A 68 2.45 3.85 -1.63
N ARG A 69 3.08 5.02 -1.52
CA ARG A 69 3.25 5.78 -0.27
C ARG A 69 2.55 7.11 -0.41
N HIS A 70 1.55 7.35 0.42
CA HIS A 70 0.76 8.58 0.44
C HIS A 70 1.24 9.50 1.56
N ASP A 71 1.50 10.76 1.22
CA ASP A 71 1.57 11.85 2.19
C ASP A 71 0.23 12.58 2.21
N LEU A 72 -0.60 12.25 3.20
CA LEU A 72 -1.98 12.70 3.33
C LEU A 72 -2.13 14.18 3.70
N HIS A 73 -1.02 14.85 4.04
CA HIS A 73 -1.02 16.30 4.28
C HIS A 73 -0.74 17.08 3.00
N THR A 74 0.15 16.57 2.15
CA THR A 74 0.51 17.25 0.89
C THR A 74 -0.28 16.74 -0.31
N GLY A 75 -0.93 15.58 -0.20
CA GLY A 75 -1.61 14.88 -1.29
C GLY A 75 -0.66 14.20 -2.27
N GLN A 76 0.64 14.12 -1.97
CA GLN A 76 1.61 13.48 -2.85
C GLN A 76 1.65 11.96 -2.64
N THR A 77 1.68 11.21 -3.74
CA THR A 77 1.91 9.76 -3.74
C THR A 77 3.25 9.42 -4.39
N ARG A 78 4.13 8.74 -3.66
CA ARG A 78 5.34 8.10 -4.19
C ARG A 78 5.06 6.64 -4.53
N ARG A 79 5.76 6.10 -5.52
CA ARG A 79 5.46 4.79 -6.11
C ARG A 79 6.74 3.99 -6.35
N VAL A 80 6.71 2.70 -6.05
CA VAL A 80 7.68 1.71 -6.55
C VAL A 80 6.92 0.58 -7.21
N THR A 81 7.15 0.39 -8.51
CA THR A 81 6.52 -0.65 -9.31
C THR A 81 7.48 -1.81 -9.47
N PHE A 82 7.02 -3.02 -9.13
CA PHE A 82 7.76 -4.25 -9.35
C PHE A 82 7.69 -4.66 -10.82
N ASP A 83 8.71 -5.38 -11.27
CA ASP A 83 8.79 -5.96 -12.61
C ASP A 83 7.61 -6.90 -12.92
N ASP A 84 7.49 -7.33 -14.18
CA ASP A 84 6.40 -8.20 -14.64
C ASP A 84 6.38 -9.57 -13.94
N ASP A 85 7.50 -9.95 -13.32
CA ASP A 85 7.63 -11.18 -12.55
C ASP A 85 7.27 -11.01 -11.06
N GLY A 86 7.13 -9.78 -10.57
CA GLY A 86 6.89 -9.46 -9.17
C GLY A 86 5.44 -9.11 -8.85
N GLU A 87 4.82 -9.89 -7.96
CA GLU A 87 3.52 -9.58 -7.35
C GLU A 87 3.67 -9.28 -5.86
N PRO A 88 3.59 -8.00 -5.43
CA PRO A 88 3.60 -7.66 -4.01
C PRO A 88 2.28 -8.06 -3.34
N GLY A 89 2.39 -8.63 -2.12
CA GLY A 89 1.29 -8.70 -1.16
C GLY A 89 1.24 -7.44 -0.29
N GLU A 90 0.63 -7.53 0.89
CA GLU A 90 0.60 -6.44 1.87
C GLU A 90 2.01 -6.05 2.36
N PHE A 91 2.28 -4.75 2.43
CA PHE A 91 3.50 -4.19 3.04
C PHE A 91 3.18 -3.55 4.38
N VAL A 92 3.99 -3.88 5.40
CA VAL A 92 3.84 -3.40 6.77
C VAL A 92 4.95 -2.40 7.11
N PHE A 93 4.59 -1.32 7.79
CA PHE A 93 5.58 -0.35 8.28
C PHE A 93 6.18 -0.82 9.61
N VAL A 94 7.50 -0.68 9.74
CA VAL A 94 8.25 -0.96 10.96
C VAL A 94 9.12 0.27 11.27
N PRO A 95 8.90 0.96 12.40
CA PRO A 95 9.66 2.16 12.75
C PRO A 95 11.11 1.83 13.10
N ALA A 96 12.03 2.75 12.79
CA ALA A 96 13.45 2.60 13.14
C ALA A 96 13.69 2.54 14.66
N SER A 97 12.81 3.18 15.44
CA SER A 97 12.78 3.13 16.90
C SER A 97 11.40 3.53 17.44
N ALA A 98 11.16 3.36 18.73
CA ALA A 98 9.90 3.77 19.37
C ALA A 98 9.59 5.27 19.20
N ASP A 99 10.64 6.11 19.14
CA ASP A 99 10.54 7.57 19.06
C ASP A 99 10.84 8.12 17.64
N ALA A 100 11.04 7.24 16.65
CA ALA A 100 11.29 7.62 15.27
C ALA A 100 10.15 8.46 14.68
N ALA A 101 10.45 9.29 13.69
CA ALA A 101 9.42 9.97 12.90
C ALA A 101 8.43 8.96 12.26
N GLU A 102 7.27 9.45 11.83
CA GLU A 102 6.18 8.58 11.34
C GLU A 102 6.54 7.81 10.05
N ASP A 103 7.47 8.32 9.26
CA ASP A 103 8.02 7.69 8.06
C ASP A 103 9.48 7.25 8.23
N ASP A 104 10.05 7.32 9.43
CA ASP A 104 11.41 6.87 9.71
C ASP A 104 11.42 5.40 10.13
N GLY A 105 11.83 4.55 9.20
CA GLY A 105 11.78 3.10 9.32
C GLY A 105 11.80 2.42 7.96
N VAL A 106 11.28 1.20 7.92
CA VAL A 106 11.15 0.42 6.69
C VAL A 106 9.70 0.03 6.46
N VAL A 107 9.35 -0.16 5.19
CA VAL A 107 8.14 -0.88 4.79
C VAL A 107 8.55 -2.21 4.19
N MET A 108 7.96 -3.29 4.69
CA MET A 108 8.35 -4.65 4.28
C MET A 108 7.16 -5.51 3.91
N GLY A 109 7.31 -6.35 2.90
CA GLY A 109 6.26 -7.23 2.42
C GLY A 109 6.80 -8.34 1.54
N PHE A 110 5.98 -9.37 1.35
CA PHE A 110 6.34 -10.46 0.44
C PHE A 110 6.06 -10.06 -1.01
N VAL A 111 6.98 -10.40 -1.90
CA VAL A 111 6.83 -10.28 -3.35
C VAL A 111 6.93 -11.67 -3.96
N TYR A 112 5.85 -12.17 -4.53
CA TYR A 112 5.85 -13.41 -5.28
C TYR A 112 6.57 -13.21 -6.61
N ARG A 113 7.50 -14.12 -6.93
CA ARG A 113 8.33 -14.14 -8.14
C ARG A 113 7.84 -15.22 -9.09
N ARG A 114 6.97 -14.82 -10.02
CA ARG A 114 6.30 -15.72 -10.98
C ARG A 114 7.28 -16.59 -11.76
N GLY A 115 8.37 -16.00 -12.26
CA GLY A 115 9.37 -16.72 -13.05
C GLY A 115 10.11 -17.85 -12.32
N THR A 116 10.11 -17.87 -10.98
CA THR A 116 10.84 -18.88 -10.19
C THR A 116 9.95 -19.69 -9.24
N ASP A 117 8.66 -19.38 -9.17
CA ASP A 117 7.71 -19.93 -8.20
C ASP A 117 8.22 -19.84 -6.74
N ARG A 118 8.76 -18.67 -6.38
CA ARG A 118 9.30 -18.35 -5.04
C ARG A 118 8.83 -16.99 -4.60
N SER A 119 9.13 -16.62 -3.36
CA SER A 119 8.87 -15.27 -2.85
C SER A 119 10.14 -14.64 -2.27
N ASP A 120 10.21 -13.32 -2.33
CA ASP A 120 11.16 -12.52 -1.57
C ASP A 120 10.44 -11.82 -0.43
N LEU A 121 11.10 -11.65 0.72
CA LEU A 121 10.73 -10.58 1.66
C LEU A 121 11.54 -9.33 1.28
N VAL A 122 10.85 -8.29 0.82
CA VAL A 122 11.46 -7.03 0.38
C VAL A 122 11.30 -6.00 1.49
N LEU A 123 12.39 -5.29 1.81
CA LEU A 123 12.41 -4.19 2.76
C LEU A 123 12.82 -2.93 2.00
N LEU A 124 11.96 -1.92 2.03
CA LEU A 124 12.21 -0.62 1.43
C LEU A 124 12.32 0.44 2.53
N ASP A 125 13.20 1.42 2.34
CA ASP A 125 13.22 2.62 3.18
C ASP A 125 11.87 3.34 3.07
N ALA A 126 11.25 3.64 4.21
CA ALA A 126 9.87 4.12 4.25
C ALA A 126 9.71 5.55 3.71
N GLN A 127 10.78 6.36 3.62
CA GLN A 127 10.72 7.73 3.11
C GLN A 127 10.90 7.79 1.60
N THR A 128 11.90 7.05 1.12
CA THR A 128 12.39 7.10 -0.27
C THR A 128 11.80 5.99 -1.13
N LEU A 129 11.36 4.89 -0.51
CA LEU A 129 11.02 3.61 -1.14
C LEU A 129 12.21 2.91 -1.82
N GLU A 130 13.44 3.34 -1.55
CA GLU A 130 14.63 2.64 -2.06
C GLU A 130 14.80 1.28 -1.36
N THR A 131 15.31 0.30 -2.09
CA THR A 131 15.54 -1.05 -1.54
C THR A 131 16.62 -1.01 -0.47
N ALA A 132 16.22 -1.29 0.77
CA ALA A 132 17.14 -1.42 1.90
C ALA A 132 17.69 -2.85 2.00
N ALA A 133 16.84 -3.86 1.81
CA ALA A 133 17.24 -5.26 1.83
C ALA A 133 16.24 -6.16 1.07
N VAL A 134 16.72 -7.33 0.65
CA VAL A 134 15.89 -8.41 0.08
C VAL A 134 16.31 -9.73 0.69
N VAL A 135 15.35 -10.51 1.19
CA VAL A 135 15.57 -11.87 1.68
C VAL A 135 14.90 -12.85 0.72
N HIS A 136 15.70 -13.63 0.02
CA HIS A 136 15.21 -14.64 -0.93
C HIS A 136 14.72 -15.89 -0.19
N LEU A 137 13.45 -16.27 -0.39
CA LEU A 137 12.89 -17.47 0.21
C LEU A 137 13.05 -18.68 -0.71
N PRO A 138 13.22 -19.90 -0.17
CA PRO A 138 13.38 -21.10 -0.97
C PRO A 138 12.07 -21.60 -1.59
N CYS A 139 10.92 -21.03 -1.20
CA CYS A 139 9.59 -21.43 -1.62
C CYS A 139 8.67 -20.23 -1.78
N ARG A 140 7.53 -20.46 -2.45
CA ARG A 140 6.43 -19.51 -2.55
C ARG A 140 5.75 -19.31 -1.20
N VAL A 141 5.45 -18.06 -0.88
CA VAL A 141 4.44 -17.66 0.12
C VAL A 141 3.14 -17.37 -0.65
N PRO A 142 2.07 -18.17 -0.46
CA PRO A 142 0.81 -17.93 -1.16
C PRO A 142 0.15 -16.61 -0.77
N HIS A 143 -0.47 -15.96 -1.77
CA HIS A 143 -1.55 -15.01 -1.54
C HIS A 143 -2.82 -15.74 -1.08
#